data_AF-A0A7S0M8C3-F1
#
_entry.id   AF-A0A7S0M8C3-F1
#
_cell.length_a   1.000
_cell.length_b   1.000
_cell.length_c   1.000
_cell.angle_alpha   90.00
_cell.angle_beta   90.00
_cell.angle_gamma   90.00
#
_symmetry.space_group_name_H-M   'P 1'
#
loop_
_entity.id
_entity.type
_entity.pdbx_description
1 polymer ?
#
loop_
_entity_poly.entity_id
_entity_poly.type
_entity_poly.pdbx_seq_one_letter_code
_entity_poly.pdbx_strand_id
1 'polypeptide(L)'
;EEFAANADKVLEMQAFKDWCGSLDPEFIVKSILVQSVDMFGSRVGFLKFKAQVSDKENSVVPSIVFMRGASVAVLFVLRCDEDGELFTILTVQARFPTGKHSFHDIPAGMVDGNGDFTGVAAKEMKEETGIEVNVKSLIDLTDLASDKEGIVGPKKLPGVYPSCGGCDEY
;
A
#
# COMPACT_ATOMS: atom_id res chain seq x y z
N GLU A 1 10.45 -27.89 0.47
CA GLU A 1 11.66 -27.55 1.26
C GLU A 1 11.93 -26.05 1.26
N GLU A 2 11.90 -25.37 0.11
CA GLU A 2 12.09 -23.91 0.02
C GLU A 2 11.08 -23.07 0.83
N PHE A 3 9.83 -23.53 0.92
CA PHE A 3 8.78 -22.84 1.67
C PHE A 3 9.01 -22.84 3.19
N ALA A 4 9.48 -23.95 3.76
CA ALA A 4 9.78 -24.02 5.20
C ALA A 4 10.97 -23.11 5.55
N ALA A 5 11.91 -22.91 4.61
CA ALA A 5 13.06 -22.04 4.79
C ALA A 5 12.70 -20.54 4.85
N ASN A 6 11.51 -20.15 4.36
CA ASN A 6 11.08 -18.76 4.31
C ASN A 6 10.00 -18.40 5.34
N ALA A 7 9.56 -19.34 6.18
CA ALA A 7 8.53 -19.08 7.19
C ALA A 7 8.94 -17.99 8.18
N ASP A 8 10.18 -18.03 8.68
CA ASP A 8 10.72 -17.00 9.58
C ASP A 8 10.78 -15.63 8.88
N LYS A 9 11.05 -15.61 7.57
CA LYS A 9 11.07 -14.37 6.78
C LYS A 9 9.68 -13.75 6.60
N VAL A 10 8.63 -14.57 6.52
CA VAL A 10 7.25 -14.08 6.53
C VAL A 10 6.93 -13.43 7.88
N LEU A 11 7.33 -14.06 8.99
CA LEU A 11 7.14 -13.49 10.32
C LEU A 11 7.95 -12.20 10.56
N GLU A 12 9.06 -12.02 9.83
CA GLU A 12 9.86 -10.79 9.84
C GLU A 12 9.28 -9.67 8.98
N MET A 13 8.46 -9.98 7.97
CA MET A 13 7.90 -9.03 7.02
C MET A 13 7.02 -7.98 7.73
N GLN A 14 7.35 -6.69 7.54
CA GLN A 14 6.65 -5.61 8.24
C GLN A 14 5.16 -5.55 7.88
N ALA A 15 4.81 -5.65 6.60
CA ALA A 15 3.41 -5.67 6.15
C ALA A 15 2.59 -6.80 6.81
N PHE A 16 3.20 -7.98 7.02
CA PHE A 16 2.54 -9.08 7.70
C PHE A 16 2.31 -8.78 9.18
N LYS A 17 3.30 -8.18 9.86
CA LYS A 17 3.16 -7.75 11.26
C LYS A 17 2.10 -6.67 11.42
N ASP A 18 2.10 -5.67 10.53
CA ASP A 18 1.14 -4.57 10.55
C ASP A 18 -0.28 -5.09 10.33
N TRP A 19 -0.46 -5.98 9.35
CA TRP A 19 -1.74 -6.65 9.10
C TRP A 19 -2.21 -7.46 10.31
N CYS A 20 -1.34 -8.25 10.94
CA CYS A 20 -1.68 -8.97 12.17
C CYS A 20 -2.07 -8.02 13.31
N GLY A 21 -1.38 -6.88 13.43
CA GLY A 21 -1.66 -5.86 14.44
C GLY A 21 -2.93 -5.05 14.17
N SER A 22 -3.38 -4.97 12.91
CA SER A 22 -4.58 -4.24 12.49
C SER A 22 -5.82 -5.11 12.35
N LEU A 23 -5.73 -6.42 12.58
CA LEU A 23 -6.86 -7.33 12.46
C LEU A 23 -7.99 -6.93 13.40
N ASP A 24 -9.18 -6.72 12.82
CA ASP A 24 -10.37 -6.45 13.61
C ASP A 24 -10.73 -7.68 14.48
N PRO A 25 -11.01 -7.51 15.79
CA PRO A 25 -11.36 -8.62 16.68
C PRO A 25 -12.65 -9.37 16.28
N GLU A 26 -13.45 -8.85 15.34
CA GLU A 26 -14.58 -9.57 14.76
C GLU A 26 -14.14 -10.72 13.83
N PHE A 27 -12.91 -10.67 13.30
CA PHE A 27 -12.34 -11.76 12.53
C PHE A 27 -11.74 -12.84 13.43
N ILE A 28 -12.33 -14.04 13.38
CA ILE A 28 -11.81 -15.23 14.04
C ILE A 28 -10.93 -15.99 13.05
N VAL A 29 -9.61 -15.77 13.10
CA VAL A 29 -8.63 -16.44 12.25
C VAL A 29 -8.25 -17.79 12.88
N LYS A 30 -8.57 -18.90 12.21
CA LYS A 30 -8.26 -20.26 12.68
C LYS A 30 -6.90 -20.77 12.18
N SER A 31 -6.56 -20.46 10.93
CA SER A 31 -5.29 -20.86 10.33
C SER A 31 -4.95 -19.97 9.14
N ILE A 32 -3.66 -19.89 8.84
CA ILE A 32 -3.12 -19.26 7.63
C ILE A 32 -2.32 -20.32 6.88
N LEU A 33 -2.68 -20.53 5.62
CA LEU A 33 -1.93 -21.32 4.66
C LEU A 33 -1.20 -20.37 3.73
N VAL A 34 0.11 -20.19 3.94
CA VAL A 34 0.94 -19.48 2.98
C VAL A 34 1.02 -20.33 1.69
N GLN A 35 0.92 -19.68 0.54
CA GLN A 35 0.85 -20.34 -0.77
C GLN A 35 2.06 -20.00 -1.64
N SER A 36 2.60 -18.79 -1.51
CA SER A 36 3.81 -18.34 -2.21
C SER A 36 4.54 -17.28 -1.41
N VAL A 37 5.86 -17.26 -1.51
CA VAL A 37 6.73 -16.21 -0.95
C VAL A 37 7.74 -15.85 -2.04
N ASP A 38 7.71 -14.61 -2.49
CA ASP A 38 8.64 -14.07 -3.49
C ASP A 38 9.70 -13.22 -2.78
N MET A 39 10.96 -13.67 -2.85
CA MET A 39 12.08 -13.02 -2.16
C MET A 39 12.78 -12.00 -3.07
N PHE A 40 13.01 -10.79 -2.56
CA PHE A 40 13.82 -9.76 -3.21
C PHE A 40 15.15 -9.61 -2.48
N GLY A 41 16.12 -10.45 -2.85
CA GLY A 41 17.34 -10.60 -2.05
C GLY A 41 17.01 -11.26 -0.72
N SER A 42 17.29 -10.58 0.40
CA SER A 42 17.05 -11.11 1.76
C SER A 42 15.67 -10.79 2.35
N ARG A 43 14.87 -9.94 1.67
CA ARG A 43 13.54 -9.52 2.14
C ARG A 43 12.42 -10.23 1.39
N VAL A 44 11.28 -10.42 2.05
CA VAL A 44 10.03 -10.80 1.37
C VAL A 44 9.52 -9.62 0.57
N GLY A 45 9.35 -9.80 -0.74
CA GLY A 45 8.77 -8.81 -1.65
C GLY A 45 7.26 -8.99 -1.79
N PHE A 46 6.83 -10.22 -2.08
CA PHE A 46 5.41 -10.58 -2.13
C PHE A 46 5.12 -11.81 -1.30
N LEU A 47 3.93 -11.83 -0.72
CA LEU A 47 3.40 -12.95 0.04
C LEU A 47 1.99 -13.27 -0.43
N LYS A 48 1.71 -14.53 -0.78
CA LYS A 48 0.35 -14.99 -1.07
C LYS A 48 -0.08 -15.99 -0.02
N PHE A 49 -1.23 -15.80 0.61
CA PHE A 49 -1.79 -16.77 1.55
C PHE A 49 -3.31 -16.88 1.46
N LYS A 50 -3.83 -17.98 1.98
CA LYS A 50 -5.25 -18.19 2.25
C LYS A 50 -5.45 -18.41 3.74
N ALA A 51 -6.34 -17.66 4.37
CA ALA A 51 -6.72 -17.86 5.76
C ALA A 51 -8.06 -18.60 5.87
N GLN A 52 -8.24 -19.32 6.98
CA GLN A 52 -9.55 -19.78 7.42
C GLN A 52 -10.08 -18.78 8.44
N VAL A 53 -11.02 -17.95 8.01
CA VAL A 53 -11.59 -16.87 8.83
C VAL A 53 -13.09 -17.03 8.90
N SER A 54 -13.64 -16.79 10.09
CA SER A 54 -15.08 -16.64 10.30
C SER A 54 -15.38 -15.38 11.10
N ASP A 55 -16.59 -14.86 10.97
CA ASP A 55 -17.10 -13.82 11.87
C ASP A 55 -17.68 -14.42 13.17
N LYS A 56 -18.24 -13.55 14.03
CA LYS A 56 -18.90 -13.94 15.29
C LYS A 56 -20.13 -14.83 15.09
N GLU A 57 -20.74 -14.82 13.90
CA GLU A 57 -21.89 -15.66 13.54
C GLU A 57 -21.46 -17.02 12.95
N ASN A 58 -20.15 -17.28 12.88
CA ASN A 58 -19.51 -18.42 12.22
C ASN A 58 -19.68 -18.44 10.69
N SER A 59 -20.03 -17.33 10.07
CA SER A 59 -20.05 -17.21 8.62
C SER A 59 -18.62 -17.19 8.09
N VAL A 60 -18.36 -17.93 7.00
CA VAL A 60 -17.03 -17.99 6.38
C VAL A 60 -16.76 -16.69 5.64
N VAL A 61 -15.63 -16.07 5.93
CA VAL A 61 -15.17 -14.86 5.23
C VAL A 61 -14.22 -15.27 4.09
N PRO A 62 -14.36 -14.72 2.87
CA PRO A 62 -13.36 -14.88 1.83
C PRO A 62 -12.01 -14.29 2.28
N SER A 63 -10.95 -15.11 2.28
CA SER A 63 -9.68 -14.70 2.90
C SER A 63 -8.46 -15.13 2.09
N ILE A 64 -8.45 -14.78 0.80
CA ILE A 64 -7.24 -14.84 -0.03
C ILE A 64 -6.57 -13.47 0.06
N VAL A 65 -5.27 -13.46 0.31
CA VAL A 65 -4.47 -12.24 0.43
C VAL A 65 -3.23 -12.34 -0.44
N PHE A 66 -3.05 -11.35 -1.30
CA PHE A 66 -1.81 -11.02 -1.98
C PHE A 66 -1.23 -9.79 -1.28
N MET A 67 -0.18 -10.02 -0.50
CA MET A 67 0.42 -9.05 0.38
C MET A 67 1.69 -8.47 -0.24
N ARG A 68 1.73 -7.14 -0.34
CA ARG A 68 2.91 -6.38 -0.77
C ARG A 68 3.27 -5.22 0.17
N GLY A 69 2.36 -4.82 1.06
CA GLY A 69 2.53 -3.68 1.96
C GLY A 69 2.06 -2.35 1.37
N ALA A 70 2.21 -1.29 2.16
CA ALA A 70 1.77 0.06 1.84
C ALA A 70 2.61 0.71 0.73
N SER A 71 1.98 1.61 -0.03
CA SER A 71 2.67 2.46 -0.99
C SER A 71 2.35 3.92 -0.70
N VAL A 72 3.07 4.83 -1.36
CA VAL A 72 2.82 6.26 -1.31
C VAL A 72 2.75 6.77 -2.73
N ALA A 73 1.75 7.60 -2.99
CA ALA A 73 1.57 8.28 -4.26
C ALA A 73 1.46 9.78 -4.02
N VAL A 74 1.97 10.58 -4.93
CA VAL A 74 1.99 12.04 -4.79
C VAL A 74 1.35 12.69 -6.00
N LEU A 75 0.31 13.48 -5.73
CA LEU A 75 -0.33 14.32 -6.73
C LEU A 75 0.40 15.66 -6.81
N PHE A 76 1.04 15.93 -7.94
CA PHE A 76 1.51 17.29 -8.23
C PHE A 76 0.36 18.18 -8.68
N VAL A 77 0.33 19.39 -8.14
CA VAL A 77 -0.50 20.48 -8.63
C VAL A 77 0.43 21.61 -9.05
N LEU A 78 0.70 21.71 -10.35
CA LEU A 78 1.42 22.81 -10.95
C LEU A 78 0.42 23.91 -11.29
N ARG A 79 0.70 25.15 -10.91
CA ARG A 79 -0.12 26.29 -11.24
C ARG A 79 0.67 27.23 -12.14
N CYS A 80 0.12 27.54 -13.30
CA CYS A 80 0.65 28.54 -14.20
C CYS A 80 0.44 29.94 -13.58
N ASP A 81 1.48 30.77 -13.55
CA ASP A 81 1.39 32.09 -12.90
C ASP A 81 0.62 33.09 -13.77
N GLU A 82 0.64 32.91 -15.09
CA GLU A 82 0.05 33.82 -16.08
C GLU A 82 -1.49 33.79 -16.09
N ASP A 83 -2.09 32.60 -16.05
CA ASP A 83 -3.54 32.39 -16.19
C ASP A 83 -4.16 31.60 -15.04
N GLY A 84 -3.33 31.07 -14.12
CA GLY A 84 -3.79 30.24 -13.01
C GLY A 84 -4.20 28.83 -13.40
N GLU A 85 -3.95 28.39 -14.63
CA GLU A 85 -4.27 27.03 -15.09
C GLU A 85 -3.51 25.99 -14.27
N LEU A 86 -4.19 24.88 -13.96
CA LEU A 86 -3.65 23.79 -13.14
C LEU A 86 -3.27 22.60 -14.00
N PHE A 87 -2.04 22.12 -13.81
CA PHE A 87 -1.50 20.93 -14.44
C PHE A 87 -1.05 19.94 -13.38
N THR A 88 -0.86 18.70 -13.80
CA THR A 88 -0.25 17.66 -12.98
C THR A 88 0.88 16.98 -13.74
N ILE A 89 1.69 16.21 -13.02
CA ILE A 89 2.78 15.43 -13.60
C ILE A 89 2.38 13.96 -13.52
N LEU A 90 2.51 13.27 -14.64
CA LEU A 90 2.33 11.83 -14.74
C LEU A 90 3.66 11.20 -15.17
N THR A 91 3.91 9.99 -14.69
CA THR A 91 4.95 9.11 -15.21
C THR A 91 4.35 8.19 -16.26
N VAL A 92 5.18 7.69 -17.16
CA VAL A 92 4.79 6.65 -18.12
C VAL A 92 5.59 5.40 -17.81
N GLN A 93 4.89 4.36 -17.39
CA GLN A 93 5.51 3.13 -16.93
C GLN A 93 4.75 1.89 -17.41
N ALA A 94 5.48 0.77 -17.49
CA ALA A 94 4.89 -0.52 -17.79
C ALA A 94 4.18 -1.07 -16.56
N ARG A 95 2.86 -1.24 -16.67
CA ARG A 95 2.03 -1.93 -15.69
C ARG A 95 1.65 -3.29 -16.27
N PHE A 96 2.59 -4.22 -16.21
CA PHE A 96 2.38 -5.59 -16.70
C PHE A 96 1.13 -6.28 -16.10
N PRO A 97 0.80 -6.11 -14.79
CA PRO A 97 -0.42 -6.69 -14.22
C PRO A 97 -1.72 -6.23 -14.90
N THR A 98 -1.72 -5.07 -15.57
CA THR A 98 -2.88 -4.55 -16.32
C THR A 98 -2.76 -4.77 -17.82
N GLY A 99 -1.66 -5.40 -18.29
CA GLY A 99 -1.37 -5.62 -19.70
C GLY A 99 -1.04 -4.33 -20.46
N LYS A 100 -0.60 -3.26 -19.77
CA LYS A 100 -0.31 -1.95 -20.38
C LYS A 100 1.19 -1.65 -20.29
N HIS A 101 1.80 -1.39 -21.45
CA HIS A 101 3.21 -1.00 -21.51
C HIS A 101 3.44 0.49 -21.23
N SER A 102 2.55 1.35 -21.73
CA SER A 102 2.66 2.81 -21.58
C SER A 102 1.47 3.33 -20.78
N PHE A 103 1.48 3.00 -19.49
CA PHE A 103 0.44 3.43 -18.56
C PHE A 103 0.82 4.78 -17.97
N HIS A 104 -0.09 5.76 -18.07
CA HIS A 104 0.10 7.05 -17.44
C HIS A 104 -0.36 6.94 -15.98
N ASP A 105 0.55 7.20 -15.05
CA ASP A 105 0.31 7.06 -13.62
C ASP A 105 0.80 8.28 -12.86
N ILE A 106 0.26 8.49 -11.67
CA ILE A 106 0.88 9.45 -10.75
C ILE A 106 2.20 8.87 -10.23
N PRO A 107 3.20 9.71 -9.91
CA PRO A 107 4.42 9.23 -9.28
C PRO A 107 4.10 8.54 -7.95
N ALA A 108 4.66 7.35 -7.76
CA ALA A 108 4.33 6.50 -6.63
C ALA A 108 5.42 5.46 -6.35
N GLY A 109 5.60 5.10 -5.09
CA GLY A 109 6.58 4.10 -4.68
C GLY A 109 6.18 3.33 -3.42
N MET A 110 6.90 2.25 -3.16
CA MET A 110 6.63 1.39 -2.00
C MET A 110 7.23 2.00 -0.74
N VAL A 111 6.48 2.01 0.35
CA VAL A 111 6.98 2.47 1.65
C VAL A 111 7.90 1.40 2.23
N ASP A 112 9.09 1.80 2.68
CA ASP A 112 9.97 0.89 3.41
C ASP A 112 9.46 0.69 4.84
N GLY A 113 9.85 -0.42 5.48
CA GLY A 113 9.31 -0.83 6.78
C GLY A 113 9.56 0.13 7.96
N ASN A 114 10.13 1.33 7.71
CA ASN A 114 10.36 2.36 8.71
C ASN A 114 9.17 3.33 8.87
N GLY A 115 8.16 3.26 7.99
CA GLY A 115 6.93 4.06 8.13
C GLY A 115 7.11 5.57 7.90
N ASP A 116 8.25 6.00 7.35
CA ASP A 116 8.48 7.40 6.96
C ASP A 116 7.92 7.67 5.56
N PHE A 117 6.60 7.84 5.50
CA PHE A 117 5.89 8.15 4.25
C PHE A 117 6.44 9.37 3.54
N THR A 118 6.85 10.41 4.28
CA THR A 118 7.24 11.69 3.70
C THR A 118 8.66 11.63 3.12
N GLY A 119 9.56 10.91 3.78
CA GLY A 119 10.90 10.62 3.25
C GLY A 119 10.85 9.74 1.99
N VAL A 120 10.03 8.69 2.01
CA VAL A 120 9.83 7.82 0.83
C VAL A 120 9.22 8.61 -0.32
N ALA A 121 8.13 9.35 -0.08
CA ALA A 121 7.49 10.17 -1.10
C ALA A 121 8.52 11.10 -1.79
N ALA A 122 9.27 11.89 -1.02
CA ALA A 122 10.23 12.83 -1.58
C ALA A 122 11.36 12.16 -2.37
N LYS A 123 11.81 10.97 -1.93
CA LYS A 123 12.80 10.17 -2.65
C LYS A 123 12.24 9.69 -4.00
N GLU A 124 11.06 9.06 -3.99
CA GLU A 124 10.40 8.53 -5.20
C GLU A 124 10.10 9.66 -6.19
N MET A 125 9.67 10.84 -5.71
CA MET A 125 9.48 12.03 -6.56
C MET A 125 10.74 12.39 -7.34
N LYS A 126 11.89 12.43 -6.65
CA LYS A 126 13.16 12.79 -7.27
C LYS A 126 13.60 11.73 -8.27
N GLU A 127 13.40 10.45 -7.96
CA GLU A 127 13.79 9.33 -8.83
C GLU A 127 12.93 9.25 -10.10
N GLU A 128 11.60 9.41 -9.98
CA GLU A 128 10.69 9.26 -11.12
C GLU A 128 10.50 10.54 -11.94
N THR A 129 10.59 11.72 -11.32
CA THR A 129 10.30 13.00 -12.00
C THR A 129 11.49 13.95 -12.09
N GLY A 130 12.57 13.70 -11.34
CA GLY A 130 13.71 14.60 -11.23
C GLY A 130 13.45 15.85 -10.37
N ILE A 131 12.27 15.98 -9.77
CA ILE A 131 11.87 17.16 -8.98
C ILE A 131 12.20 16.92 -7.50
N GLU A 132 12.96 17.85 -6.92
CA GLU A 132 13.19 17.86 -5.48
C GLU A 132 12.04 18.58 -4.77
N VAL A 133 11.32 17.86 -3.92
CA VAL A 133 10.22 18.40 -3.12
C VAL A 133 10.67 18.65 -1.68
N ASN A 134 10.23 19.78 -1.11
CA ASN A 134 10.37 20.00 0.31
C ASN A 134 9.30 19.15 1.03
N VAL A 135 9.75 18.11 1.74
CA VAL A 135 8.95 17.22 2.59
C VAL A 135 7.94 17.99 3.46
N LYS A 136 8.33 19.16 3.99
CA LYS A 136 7.47 19.98 4.88
C LYS A 136 6.33 20.70 4.15
N SER A 137 6.37 20.78 2.82
CA SER A 137 5.29 21.36 2.01
C SER A 137 4.34 20.30 1.45
N LEU A 138 4.57 19.01 1.71
CA LEU A 138 3.63 17.97 1.32
C LEU A 138 2.38 18.04 2.19
N ILE A 139 1.23 17.85 1.54
CA ILE A 139 -0.09 17.84 2.18
C ILE A 139 -0.55 16.39 2.23
N ASP A 140 -0.87 15.91 3.43
CA ASP A 140 -1.42 14.57 3.62
C ASP A 140 -2.91 14.54 3.20
N LEU A 141 -3.17 13.99 2.01
CA LEU A 141 -4.52 13.88 1.47
C LEU A 141 -5.37 12.86 2.23
N THR A 142 -4.75 11.88 2.89
CA THR A 142 -5.44 10.86 3.70
C THR A 142 -5.98 11.49 4.98
N ASP A 143 -5.18 12.33 5.63
CA ASP A 143 -5.59 13.10 6.80
C ASP A 143 -6.72 14.08 6.45
N LEU A 144 -6.57 14.83 5.34
CA LEU A 144 -7.61 15.73 4.83
C LEU A 144 -8.92 15.02 4.48
N ALA A 145 -8.86 13.77 4.03
CA ALA A 145 -10.07 12.97 3.79
C ALA A 145 -10.72 12.55 5.12
N SER A 146 -9.91 12.20 6.12
CA SER A 146 -10.37 11.71 7.44
C SER A 146 -11.16 12.74 8.24
N ASP A 147 -10.86 14.03 8.06
CA ASP A 147 -11.49 15.15 8.80
C ASP A 147 -12.90 15.54 8.31
N LYS A 148 -13.48 14.83 7.33
CA LYS A 148 -14.81 15.17 6.80
C LYS A 148 -15.95 14.49 7.56
N GLU A 149 -16.95 15.28 7.95
CA GLU A 149 -18.18 14.77 8.54
C GLU A 149 -18.84 13.72 7.62
N GLY A 150 -19.16 12.55 8.17
CA GLY A 150 -19.85 11.46 7.47
C GLY A 150 -19.00 10.25 7.10
N ILE A 151 -17.67 10.27 7.34
CA ILE A 151 -16.86 9.05 7.24
C ILE A 151 -17.07 8.18 8.48
N VAL A 152 -17.74 7.04 8.29
CA VAL A 152 -17.84 5.99 9.31
C VAL A 152 -16.51 5.22 9.31
N GLY A 153 -15.65 5.47 10.29
CA GLY A 153 -14.31 4.86 10.35
C GLY A 153 -13.43 5.44 11.46
N PRO A 154 -12.15 5.00 11.56
CA PRO A 154 -11.19 5.57 12.50
C PRO A 154 -10.98 7.07 12.21
N LYS A 155 -10.73 7.86 13.26
CA LYS A 155 -10.47 9.31 13.16
C LYS A 155 -9.33 9.68 12.23
N LYS A 156 -8.42 8.74 11.96
CA LYS A 156 -7.35 8.86 10.97
C LYS A 156 -7.33 7.60 10.11
N LEU A 157 -7.47 7.77 8.80
CA LEU A 157 -7.36 6.68 7.83
C LEU A 157 -5.87 6.32 7.63
N PRO A 158 -5.52 5.03 7.48
CA PRO A 158 -4.15 4.63 7.17
C PRO A 158 -3.77 4.94 5.72
N GLY A 159 -4.74 4.97 4.81
CA GLY A 159 -4.59 5.23 3.38
C GLY A 159 -5.86 4.83 2.63
N VAL A 160 -5.75 4.63 1.31
CA VAL A 160 -6.89 4.26 0.46
C VAL A 160 -6.60 2.92 -0.18
N TYR A 161 -7.42 1.91 0.14
CA TYR A 161 -7.31 0.58 -0.46
C TYR A 161 -7.90 0.57 -1.88
N PRO A 162 -7.10 0.46 -2.96
CA PRO A 162 -7.60 0.49 -4.32
C PRO A 162 -8.28 -0.84 -4.73
N SER A 163 -7.93 -1.95 -4.07
CA SER A 163 -8.50 -3.29 -4.34
C SER A 163 -8.55 -4.17 -3.08
N CYS A 164 -9.46 -3.85 -2.17
CA CYS A 164 -9.62 -4.52 -0.86
C CYS A 164 -10.17 -5.96 -0.91
N GLY A 165 -10.49 -6.49 -2.11
CA GLY A 165 -10.97 -7.87 -2.27
C GLY A 165 -9.87 -8.94 -2.14
N GLY A 166 -8.60 -8.54 -2.12
CA GLY A 166 -7.49 -9.47 -1.97
C GLY A 166 -6.09 -8.85 -1.87
N CYS A 167 -5.95 -7.52 -1.85
CA CYS A 167 -4.67 -6.83 -1.64
C CYS A 167 -4.67 -6.12 -0.28
N ASP A 168 -3.51 -6.08 0.38
CA ASP A 168 -3.30 -5.34 1.64
C ASP A 168 -2.82 -3.90 1.43
N GLU A 169 -2.47 -3.55 0.20
CA GLU A 169 -1.96 -2.22 -0.14
C GLU A 169 -3.00 -1.12 0.09
N TYR A 170 -2.53 0.01 0.64
CA TYR A 170 -3.24 1.26 0.84
C TYR A 170 -2.32 2.47 0.60
#